data_AF-A0A2V5QVM3-F1
#
_entry.id   AF-A0A2V5QVM3-F1
#
_cell.length_a   1.000
_cell.length_b   1.000
_cell.length_c   1.000
_cell.angle_alpha   90.00
_cell.angle_beta   90.00
_cell.angle_gamma   90.00
#
_symmetry.space_group_name_H-M   'P 1'
#
loop_
_entity.id
_entity.type
_entity.pdbx_description
1 polymer ?
#
loop_
_entity_poly.entity_id
_entity_poly.type
_entity_poly.pdbx_seq_one_letter_code
_entity_poly.pdbx_strand_id
1 'polypeptide(L)' 'EENETPVAGIREGAWLLIENGAVTLKGKTGARIFRRGQAPVEVTPGAEISKLVEGPDAS' A
#
# COMPACT_ATOMS: atom_id res chain seq x y z
N GLU A 1 -19.50 -11.84 2.18
CA GLU A 1 -18.60 -11.14 3.11
C GLU A 1 -17.79 -10.12 2.32
N GLU A 2 -17.66 -8.90 2.83
CA GLU A 2 -16.77 -7.88 2.27
C GLU A 2 -15.45 -7.88 3.06
N ASN A 3 -14.32 -7.78 2.36
CA ASN A 3 -12.99 -7.83 2.96
C ASN A 3 -12.57 -6.42 3.45
N GLU A 4 -12.25 -6.28 4.73
CA GLU A 4 -11.76 -5.01 5.30
C GLU A 4 -10.28 -4.75 4.99
N THR A 5 -9.57 -5.76 4.49
CA THR A 5 -8.13 -5.71 4.22
C THR A 5 -7.81 -4.70 3.11
N PRO A 6 -6.91 -3.73 3.33
CA PRO A 6 -6.45 -2.84 2.28
C PRO A 6 -5.83 -3.59 1.10
N VAL A 7 -6.04 -3.09 -0.12
CA VAL A 7 -5.46 -3.68 -1.34
C VAL A 7 -4.48 -2.69 -1.94
N ALA A 8 -3.25 -3.16 -2.20
CA ALA A 8 -2.23 -2.39 -2.91
C ALA A 8 -2.16 -2.80 -4.39
N GLY A 9 -2.65 -1.94 -5.28
CA GLY A 9 -2.47 -2.08 -6.72
C GLY A 9 -1.11 -1.55 -7.15
N ILE A 10 -0.09 -2.41 -7.19
CA ILE A 10 1.27 -2.06 -7.62
C ILE A 10 1.33 -2.05 -9.14
N ARG A 11 1.82 -0.96 -9.74
CA ARG A 11 2.02 -0.88 -11.19
C ARG A 11 3.31 -1.60 -11.59
N GLU A 12 3.36 -2.10 -12.82
CA GLU A 12 4.57 -2.72 -13.35
C GLU A 12 5.78 -1.78 -13.21
N GLY A 13 6.91 -2.31 -12.75
CA GLY A 13 8.10 -1.52 -12.46
C GLY A 13 8.13 -0.88 -11.06
N ALA A 14 7.16 -1.19 -10.20
CA ALA A 14 7.17 -0.89 -8.77
C ALA A 14 7.16 -2.15 -7.91
N TRP A 15 7.59 -2.03 -6.66
CA TRP A 15 7.58 -3.10 -5.65
C TRP A 15 7.57 -2.50 -4.24
N LEU A 16 7.29 -3.33 -3.23
CA LEU A 16 7.33 -2.91 -1.82
C LEU A 16 8.61 -3.41 -1.16
N LEU A 17 9.25 -2.54 -0.40
CA LEU A 17 10.35 -2.88 0.51
C LEU A 17 9.81 -2.86 1.94
N ILE A 18 9.99 -3.97 2.67
CA ILE A 18 9.54 -4.12 4.05
C ILE A 18 10.77 -4.28 4.94
N GLU A 19 11.03 -3.29 5.77
CA GLU A 19 12.20 -3.27 6.66
C GLU A 19 11.80 -2.65 8.01
N ASN A 20 12.09 -3.34 9.12
CA ASN A 20 11.81 -2.87 10.48
C ASN A 20 10.34 -2.42 10.69
N GLY A 21 9.38 -3.08 10.04
CA GLY A 21 7.95 -2.75 10.11
C GLY A 21 7.51 -1.57 9.23
N ALA A 22 8.43 -0.90 8.53
CA ALA A 22 8.11 0.12 7.54
C ALA A 22 7.89 -0.51 6.16
N VAL A 23 6.86 -0.07 5.45
CA VAL A 23 6.56 -0.50 4.08
C VAL A 23 6.81 0.68 3.15
N THR A 24 7.82 0.61 2.31
CA THR A 24 8.16 1.68 1.36
C THR A 24 7.89 1.24 -0.07
N LEU A 25 7.18 2.07 -0.84
CA LEU A 25 7.06 1.88 -2.28
C LEU A 25 8.38 2.20 -2.97
N LYS A 26 8.91 1.27 -3.76
CA LYS A 26 10.14 1.43 -4.55
C LYS A 26 9.84 1.16 -6.02
N GLY A 27 10.81 1.48 -6.87
CA GLY A 27 10.73 1.34 -8.33
C GLY A 27 10.51 2.67 -9.04
N LYS A 28 10.01 2.59 -10.27
CA LYS A 28 9.88 3.74 -11.18
C LYS A 28 8.45 4.22 -11.37
N THR A 29 7.47 3.37 -11.06
CA THR A 29 6.05 3.65 -11.24
C THR A 29 5.33 3.74 -9.89
N GLY A 30 4.10 4.23 -9.89
CA GLY A 30 3.33 4.38 -8.66
C GLY A 30 2.61 3.11 -8.20
N ALA A 31 1.92 3.23 -7.07
CA ALA A 31 0.90 2.29 -6.64
C ALA A 31 -0.40 3.03 -6.33
N ARG A 32 -1.51 2.29 -6.31
CA ARG A 32 -2.80 2.81 -5.87
C ARG A 32 -3.31 1.95 -4.72
N ILE A 33 -3.62 2.59 -3.59
CA ILE A 33 -4.10 1.90 -2.40
C ILE A 33 -5.61 2.05 -2.27
N PHE A 34 -6.29 0.93 -2.04
CA PHE A 34 -7.73 0.86 -1.89
C PHE A 34 -8.06 0.47 -0.44
N ARG A 35 -8.93 1.26 0.19
CA ARG A 35 -9.54 0.94 1.49
C ARG A 35 -11.05 1.05 1.37
N ARG A 36 -11.75 0.23 2.15
CA ARG A 36 -13.21 0.22 2.16
C ARG A 36 -13.77 1.60 2.49
N GLY A 37 -14.74 2.05 1.70
CA GLY A 37 -15.44 3.31 1.91
C GLY A 37 -14.58 4.57 1.75
N GLN A 38 -13.33 4.45 1.29
CA GLN A 38 -12.43 5.57 1.07
C GLN A 38 -12.11 5.73 -0.41
N ALA A 39 -11.90 6.98 -0.83
CA ALA A 39 -11.34 7.23 -2.15
C ALA A 39 -9.95 6.59 -2.25
N PRO A 40 -9.61 5.94 -3.38
CA PRO A 40 -8.29 5.36 -3.57
C PRO A 40 -7.19 6.42 -3.49
N VAL A 41 -6.03 6.04 -2.96
CA VAL A 41 -4.88 6.93 -2.79
C VAL A 41 -3.78 6.54 -3.78
N GLU A 42 -3.34 7.48 -4.62
CA GLU A 42 -2.16 7.29 -5.48
C GLU A 42 -0.88 7.56 -4.68
N VAL A 43 0.13 6.73 -4.92
CA VAL A 43 1.40 6.74 -4.20
C VAL A 43 2.55 6.75 -5.19
N THR A 44 3.52 7.64 -4.97
CA THR A 44 4.74 7.75 -5.78
C THR A 44 5.89 6.92 -5.19
N PRO A 45 6.85 6.43 -6.01
CA PRO A 45 8.07 5.82 -5.49
C PRO A 45 8.76 6.65 -4.41
N GLY A 46 9.29 5.97 -3.39
CA GLY A 46 9.94 6.57 -2.24
C GLY A 46 9.00 6.84 -1.06
N ALA A 47 7.67 6.79 -1.26
CA ALA A 47 6.71 6.96 -0.18
C ALA A 47 6.70 5.76 0.78
N GLU A 48 6.73 6.07 2.07
CA GLU A 48 6.42 5.14 3.15
C GLU A 48 4.89 5.03 3.26
N ILE A 49 4.37 3.80 3.33
CA ILE A 49 2.95 3.49 3.21
C ILE A 49 2.43 2.47 4.24
N SER A 50 3.14 2.19 5.34
CA SER A 50 2.69 1.24 6.39
C SER A 50 1.27 1.56 6.86
N LYS A 51 1.02 2.83 7.21
CA LYS A 51 -0.30 3.32 7.65
C LYS A 51 -1.40 3.16 6.60
N LEU A 52 -1.01 2.93 5.35
CA LEU A 52 -1.91 2.76 4.23
C LEU A 52 -2.25 1.30 3.95
N VAL A 53 -1.41 0.35 4.36
CA VAL A 53 -1.55 -1.08 4.04
C VAL A 53 -1.75 -1.98 5.26
N GLU A 54 -1.74 -1.43 6.47
CA GLU A 54 -2.09 -2.14 7.70
C GLU A 54 -3.50 -2.74 7.62
N GLY A 55 -3.59 -4.06 7.72
CA GLY A 55 -4.84 -4.80 7.81
C GLY A 55 -5.42 -4.80 9.23
N PRO A 56 -6.70 -5.18 9.41
CA PRO A 56 -7.35 -5.25 10.71
C PRO A 56 -6.65 -6.21 11.70
N ASP A 57 -5.94 -7.22 11.20
CA ASP A 57 -5.24 -8.23 12.01
C ASP A 57 -3.77 -7.86 12.32
N ALA A 58 -3.30 -6.69 11.88
CA ALA A 58 -1.97 -6.19 12.21
C ALA A 58 -1.99 -5.58 13.63
N SER A 59 -1.90 -6.43 14.65
CA SER A 59 -1.70 -6.05 16.07
C SER A 59 -0.63 -6.93 16.71
#